data_AF-A0A655AXX9-F1
#
_entry.id   AF-A0A655AXX9-F1
#
_cell.length_a   1.000
_cell.length_b   1.000
_cell.length_c   1.000
_cell.angle_alpha   90.00
_cell.angle_beta   90.00
_cell.angle_gamma   90.00
#
_symmetry.space_group_name_H-M   'P 1'
#
loop_
_entity.id
_entity.type
_entity.pdbx_description
1 polymer ?
#
loop_
_entity_poly.entity_id
_entity_poly.type
_entity_poly.pdbx_seq_one_letter_code
_entity_poly.pdbx_strand_id
1 'polypeptide(L)'
;MLRDWLDAELAEPSVTVLEAGSPDLAVATSKTFRSLARLTGAAPSMAGPRVKRTLTANGLRQLIAFISRMTAVDRAELEGVSADRAPQIVAGALVAEASMRALSIEAVEICPWALREGLILRKLDSEADGTALIESSSVHTSVRAVGGQPADRNAANRSRGSKP
;
A
#
# COMPACT_ATOMS: atom_id res chain seq x y z
N MET A 1 7.34 5.42 -25.47
CA MET A 1 7.66 6.43 -24.44
C MET A 1 7.20 5.98 -23.04
N LEU A 2 5.90 5.87 -22.69
CA LEU A 2 5.49 5.41 -21.34
C LEU A 2 5.40 3.88 -21.16
N ARG A 3 4.85 3.16 -22.15
CA ARG A 3 4.74 1.68 -22.06
C ARG A 3 6.13 1.03 -22.04
N ASP A 4 7.00 1.45 -22.94
CA ASP A 4 8.39 0.98 -22.99
C ASP A 4 9.13 1.26 -21.67
N TRP A 5 8.84 2.39 -21.02
CA TRP A 5 9.40 2.70 -19.70
C TRP A 5 8.86 1.74 -18.61
N LEU A 6 7.55 1.46 -18.61
CA LEU A 6 6.96 0.47 -17.68
C LEU A 6 7.54 -0.93 -17.89
N ASP A 7 7.74 -1.33 -19.15
CA ASP A 7 8.32 -2.64 -19.48
C ASP A 7 9.77 -2.72 -19.00
N ALA A 8 10.55 -1.64 -19.15
CA ALA A 8 11.91 -1.57 -18.61
C ALA A 8 11.94 -1.61 -17.08
N GLU A 9 11.05 -0.85 -16.41
CA GLU A 9 10.97 -0.78 -14.95
C GLU A 9 10.56 -2.12 -14.33
N LEU A 10 9.72 -2.90 -15.02
CA LEU A 10 9.25 -4.20 -14.54
C LEU A 10 10.16 -5.37 -14.93
N ALA A 11 11.17 -5.16 -15.77
CA ALA A 11 12.04 -6.21 -16.26
C ALA A 11 12.78 -6.93 -15.12
N GLU A 12 13.46 -6.21 -14.23
CA GLU A 12 14.19 -6.81 -13.12
C GLU A 12 13.24 -7.44 -12.07
N PRO A 13 12.20 -6.75 -11.55
CA PRO A 13 11.30 -7.35 -10.56
C PRO A 13 10.58 -8.60 -11.07
N SER A 14 10.24 -8.66 -12.36
CA SER A 14 9.56 -9.83 -12.94
C SER A 14 10.44 -11.07 -12.94
N VAL A 15 11.75 -10.94 -13.17
CA VAL A 15 12.70 -12.07 -13.06
C VAL A 15 12.68 -12.63 -11.65
N THR A 16 12.85 -11.78 -10.64
CA THR A 16 12.84 -12.18 -9.23
C THR A 16 11.55 -12.90 -8.82
N VAL A 17 10.39 -12.44 -9.33
CA VAL A 17 9.11 -13.11 -9.06
C VAL A 17 9.01 -14.46 -9.76
N LEU A 18 9.48 -14.55 -11.02
CA LEU A 18 9.42 -15.78 -11.82
C LEU A 18 10.42 -16.85 -11.37
N GLU A 19 11.47 -16.49 -10.63
CA GLU A 19 12.41 -17.45 -10.00
C GLU A 19 11.70 -18.42 -9.04
N ALA A 20 10.57 -18.03 -8.45
CA ALA A 20 9.77 -18.90 -7.59
C ALA A 20 9.06 -20.04 -8.36
N GLY A 21 9.06 -19.99 -9.70
CA GLY A 21 8.39 -20.95 -10.57
C GLY A 21 7.05 -20.47 -11.12
N SER A 22 6.35 -21.36 -11.84
CA SER A 22 5.06 -21.03 -12.43
C SER A 22 3.95 -21.01 -11.37
N PRO A 23 3.13 -19.94 -11.30
CA PRO A 23 2.06 -19.85 -10.31
C PRO A 23 0.87 -20.73 -10.69
N ASP A 24 0.32 -21.47 -9.71
CA ASP A 24 -0.96 -22.18 -9.87
C ASP A 24 -2.15 -21.21 -9.91
N LEU A 25 -2.03 -20.08 -9.19
CA LEU A 25 -3.05 -19.05 -9.08
C LEU A 25 -2.42 -17.67 -9.00
N ALA A 26 -2.84 -16.78 -9.89
CA ALA A 26 -2.48 -15.36 -9.83
C ALA A 26 -3.59 -14.57 -9.13
N VAL A 27 -3.21 -13.84 -8.08
CA VAL A 27 -4.12 -12.97 -7.32
C VAL A 27 -3.68 -11.52 -7.38
N ALA A 28 -4.63 -10.60 -7.39
CA ALA A 28 -4.37 -9.18 -7.29
C ALA A 28 -5.19 -8.55 -6.15
N THR A 29 -4.57 -7.64 -5.42
CA THR A 29 -5.19 -6.98 -4.25
C THR A 29 -5.16 -5.46 -4.40
N SER A 30 -5.70 -4.75 -3.40
CA SER A 30 -5.84 -3.29 -3.31
C SER A 30 -7.00 -2.70 -4.11
N LYS A 31 -7.27 -1.41 -3.86
CA LYS A 31 -8.40 -0.70 -4.45
C LYS A 31 -8.28 -0.58 -5.98
N THR A 32 -7.08 -0.39 -6.52
CA THR A 32 -6.85 -0.25 -7.97
C THR A 32 -7.36 -1.47 -8.73
N PHE A 33 -6.85 -2.68 -8.44
CA PHE A 33 -7.29 -3.91 -9.11
C PHE A 33 -8.78 -4.19 -8.91
N ARG A 34 -9.33 -3.89 -7.72
CA ARG A 34 -10.76 -4.03 -7.46
C ARG A 34 -11.62 -3.11 -8.33
N SER A 35 -11.21 -1.84 -8.47
CA SER A 35 -11.88 -0.87 -9.35
C SER A 35 -11.76 -1.29 -10.82
N LEU A 36 -10.58 -1.71 -11.28
CA LEU A 36 -10.39 -2.19 -12.65
C LEU A 36 -11.27 -3.42 -12.94
N ALA A 37 -11.30 -4.39 -12.04
CA ALA A 37 -12.18 -5.56 -12.17
C ALA A 37 -13.66 -5.15 -12.25
N ARG A 38 -14.11 -4.19 -11.42
CA ARG A 38 -15.49 -3.69 -11.45
C ARG A 38 -15.82 -3.05 -12.79
N LEU A 39 -14.92 -2.22 -13.31
CA LEU A 39 -15.05 -1.56 -14.62
C LEU A 39 -15.06 -2.55 -15.79
N THR A 40 -14.46 -3.72 -15.63
CA THR A 40 -14.52 -4.82 -16.61
C THR A 40 -15.64 -5.82 -16.33
N GLY A 41 -16.62 -5.47 -15.47
CA GLY A 41 -17.83 -6.25 -15.25
C GLY A 41 -17.81 -7.25 -14.09
N ALA A 42 -16.75 -7.28 -13.27
CA ALA A 42 -16.75 -8.13 -12.07
C ALA A 42 -17.84 -7.72 -11.08
N ALA A 43 -18.43 -8.69 -10.38
CA ALA A 43 -19.54 -8.48 -9.45
C ALA A 43 -19.24 -7.39 -8.38
N PRO A 44 -20.24 -6.58 -7.96
CA PRO A 44 -20.04 -5.55 -6.95
C PRO A 44 -19.76 -6.19 -5.58
N SER A 45 -19.13 -5.44 -4.66
CA SER A 45 -18.84 -5.93 -3.30
C SER A 45 -20.09 -6.42 -2.55
N MET A 46 -21.25 -5.79 -2.81
CA MET A 46 -22.54 -6.13 -2.22
C MET A 46 -23.05 -7.53 -2.59
N ALA A 47 -22.54 -8.14 -3.67
CA ALA A 47 -22.87 -9.52 -4.04
C ALA A 47 -22.31 -10.55 -3.03
N GLY A 48 -21.50 -10.11 -2.06
CA GLY A 48 -21.00 -10.93 -0.98
C GLY A 48 -19.50 -11.23 -1.09
N PRO A 49 -18.89 -11.65 0.03
CA PRO A 49 -17.44 -11.82 0.14
C PRO A 49 -16.90 -13.04 -0.61
N ARG A 50 -17.72 -14.09 -0.81
CA ARG A 50 -17.30 -15.34 -1.47
C ARG A 50 -17.45 -15.31 -2.99
N VAL A 51 -17.97 -14.23 -3.56
CA VAL A 51 -18.15 -14.11 -5.02
C VAL A 51 -16.78 -13.94 -5.67
N LYS A 52 -16.44 -14.87 -6.55
CA LYS A 52 -15.23 -14.81 -7.36
C LYS A 52 -15.29 -13.60 -8.29
N ARG A 53 -14.19 -12.85 -8.34
CA ARG A 53 -14.04 -11.65 -9.17
C ARG A 53 -12.72 -11.79 -9.91
N THR A 54 -12.76 -11.56 -11.21
CA THR A 54 -11.60 -11.76 -12.09
C THR A 54 -11.37 -10.50 -12.90
N LEU A 55 -10.11 -10.17 -13.12
CA LEU A 55 -9.69 -9.19 -14.12
C LEU A 55 -8.86 -9.93 -15.18
N THR A 56 -9.18 -9.73 -16.45
CA THR A 56 -8.46 -10.34 -17.58
C THR A 56 -7.58 -9.30 -18.26
N ALA A 57 -6.45 -9.72 -18.83
CA ALA A 57 -5.56 -8.84 -19.57
C ALA A 57 -6.27 -8.20 -20.78
N ASN A 58 -7.10 -8.98 -21.48
CA ASN A 58 -7.91 -8.48 -22.59
C ASN A 58 -8.91 -7.40 -22.13
N GLY A 59 -9.70 -7.69 -21.09
CA GLY A 59 -10.66 -6.72 -20.54
C GLY A 59 -9.95 -5.45 -20.05
N LEU A 60 -8.77 -5.58 -19.43
CA LEU A 60 -7.96 -4.46 -19.00
C LEU A 60 -7.45 -3.61 -20.18
N ARG A 61 -6.97 -4.22 -21.27
CA ARG A 61 -6.56 -3.49 -22.48
C ARG A 61 -7.70 -2.71 -23.11
N GLN A 62 -8.89 -3.34 -23.21
CA GLN A 62 -10.10 -2.68 -23.70
C GLN A 62 -10.51 -1.51 -22.80
N LEU A 63 -10.47 -1.71 -21.49
CA LEU A 63 -10.76 -0.67 -20.51
C LEU A 63 -9.79 0.50 -20.66
N ILE A 64 -8.47 0.25 -20.73
CA ILE A 64 -7.44 1.28 -20.92
C ILE A 64 -7.73 2.12 -22.16
N ALA A 65 -8.06 1.48 -23.28
CA ALA A 65 -8.42 2.20 -24.50
C ALA A 65 -9.58 3.16 -24.26
N PHE A 66 -10.61 2.74 -23.52
CA PHE A 66 -11.77 3.57 -23.18
C PHE A 66 -11.43 4.71 -22.22
N ILE A 67 -10.90 4.41 -21.03
CA ILE A 67 -10.72 5.40 -19.95
C ILE A 67 -9.61 6.42 -20.23
N SER A 68 -8.68 6.11 -21.14
CA SER A 68 -7.60 7.04 -21.52
C SER A 68 -8.11 8.22 -22.36
N ARG A 69 -9.31 8.13 -22.94
CA ARG A 69 -9.93 9.22 -23.72
C ARG A 69 -10.91 10.06 -22.89
N MET A 70 -11.14 9.70 -21.64
CA MET A 70 -12.07 10.38 -20.74
C MET A 70 -11.36 11.48 -19.95
N THR A 71 -12.10 12.50 -19.52
CA THR A 71 -11.59 13.45 -18.52
C THR A 71 -11.56 12.80 -17.13
N ALA A 72 -10.83 13.41 -16.18
CA ALA A 72 -10.87 12.92 -14.80
C ALA A 72 -12.27 13.05 -14.18
N VAL A 73 -13.05 14.07 -14.59
CA VAL A 73 -14.43 14.27 -14.15
C VAL A 73 -15.32 13.13 -14.66
N ASP A 74 -15.27 12.83 -15.97
CA ASP A 74 -16.08 11.73 -16.53
C ASP A 74 -15.71 10.38 -15.91
N ARG A 75 -14.42 10.17 -15.58
CA ARG A 75 -13.98 8.94 -14.91
C ARG A 75 -14.51 8.82 -13.48
N ALA A 76 -14.83 9.92 -12.81
CA ALA A 76 -15.40 9.91 -11.46
C ALA A 76 -16.84 9.39 -11.46
N GLU A 77 -17.55 9.50 -12.58
CA GLU A 77 -18.91 8.97 -12.76
C GLU A 77 -18.94 7.46 -13.05
N LEU A 78 -17.78 6.84 -13.31
CA LEU A 78 -17.72 5.41 -13.58
C LEU A 78 -17.94 4.58 -12.31
N GLU A 79 -18.75 3.54 -12.44
CA GLU A 79 -19.06 2.67 -11.31
C GLU A 79 -17.79 1.99 -10.75
N GLY A 80 -17.57 2.14 -9.45
CA GLY A 80 -16.39 1.57 -8.77
C GLY A 80 -15.15 2.46 -8.80
N VAL A 81 -15.22 3.66 -9.36
CA VAL A 81 -14.19 4.71 -9.27
C VAL A 81 -14.65 5.78 -8.30
N SER A 82 -13.83 6.11 -7.30
CA SER A 82 -14.10 7.27 -6.44
C SER A 82 -13.52 8.53 -7.06
N ALA A 83 -14.13 9.69 -6.80
CA ALA A 83 -13.66 11.00 -7.29
C ALA A 83 -12.15 11.20 -7.04
N ASP A 84 -11.67 10.91 -5.83
CA ASP A 84 -10.25 11.03 -5.45
C ASP A 84 -9.30 10.15 -6.29
N ARG A 85 -9.81 9.10 -6.92
CA ARG A 85 -9.01 8.12 -7.70
C ARG A 85 -9.18 8.28 -9.20
N ALA A 86 -10.18 9.03 -9.66
CA ALA A 86 -10.44 9.25 -11.07
C ALA A 86 -9.25 9.87 -11.84
N PRO A 87 -8.40 10.74 -11.24
CA PRO A 87 -7.17 11.21 -11.92
C PRO A 87 -6.11 10.11 -12.12
N GLN A 88 -6.05 9.13 -11.22
CA GLN A 88 -4.96 8.14 -11.14
C GLN A 88 -5.30 6.80 -11.79
N ILE A 89 -6.59 6.51 -12.03
CA ILE A 89 -7.04 5.18 -12.46
C ILE A 89 -6.40 4.72 -13.78
N VAL A 90 -6.14 5.63 -14.72
CA VAL A 90 -5.46 5.31 -15.99
C VAL A 90 -4.02 4.87 -15.75
N ALA A 91 -3.27 5.59 -14.90
CA ALA A 91 -1.91 5.21 -14.54
C ALA A 91 -1.89 3.83 -13.84
N GLY A 92 -2.82 3.62 -12.90
CA GLY A 92 -2.98 2.32 -12.24
C GLY A 92 -3.31 1.18 -13.21
N ALA A 93 -4.14 1.44 -14.22
CA ALA A 93 -4.47 0.47 -15.26
C ALA A 93 -3.25 0.10 -16.12
N LEU A 94 -2.45 1.09 -16.52
CA LEU A 94 -1.22 0.86 -17.29
C LEU A 94 -0.19 0.05 -16.51
N VAL A 95 0.01 0.36 -15.22
CA VAL A 95 0.91 -0.41 -14.35
C VAL A 95 0.40 -1.84 -14.20
N ALA A 96 -0.90 -2.03 -13.91
CA ALA A 96 -1.49 -3.36 -13.78
C ALA A 96 -1.33 -4.19 -15.06
N GLU A 97 -1.54 -3.59 -16.24
CA GLU A 97 -1.41 -4.28 -17.52
C GLU A 97 0.04 -4.63 -17.84
N ALA A 98 0.98 -3.72 -17.57
CA ALA A 98 2.40 -3.99 -17.73
C ALA A 98 2.90 -5.08 -16.76
N SER A 99 2.44 -5.09 -15.50
CA SER A 99 2.76 -6.15 -14.54
C SER A 99 2.21 -7.50 -14.98
N MET A 100 0.96 -7.56 -15.45
CA MET A 100 0.37 -8.79 -15.99
C MET A 100 1.15 -9.29 -17.21
N ARG A 101 1.54 -8.40 -18.12
CA ARG A 101 2.36 -8.75 -19.29
C ARG A 101 3.75 -9.27 -18.89
N ALA A 102 4.47 -8.57 -18.01
CA ALA A 102 5.81 -8.96 -17.57
C ALA A 102 5.83 -10.34 -16.90
N LEU A 103 4.75 -10.69 -16.19
CA LEU A 103 4.60 -11.99 -15.53
C LEU A 103 3.91 -13.04 -16.41
N SER A 104 3.56 -12.72 -17.67
CA SER A 104 2.81 -13.60 -18.58
C SER A 104 1.48 -14.10 -18.00
N ILE A 105 0.75 -13.23 -17.29
CA ILE A 105 -0.52 -13.53 -16.63
C ILE A 105 -1.69 -12.99 -17.46
N GLU A 106 -2.56 -13.88 -17.93
CA GLU A 106 -3.75 -13.50 -18.71
C GLU A 106 -4.96 -13.14 -17.82
N ALA A 107 -5.00 -13.61 -16.58
CA ALA A 107 -6.08 -13.30 -15.64
C ALA A 107 -5.60 -13.35 -14.19
N VAL A 108 -6.19 -12.48 -13.36
CA VAL A 108 -5.98 -12.46 -11.91
C VAL A 108 -7.31 -12.55 -11.17
N GLU A 109 -7.31 -13.26 -10.05
CA GLU A 109 -8.42 -13.24 -9.10
C GLU A 109 -8.28 -12.08 -8.12
N ILE A 110 -9.38 -11.40 -7.83
CA ILE A 110 -9.36 -10.26 -6.90
C ILE A 110 -9.43 -10.78 -5.47
N CYS A 111 -8.33 -10.65 -4.75
CA CYS A 111 -8.27 -10.95 -3.33
C CYS A 111 -9.00 -9.85 -2.53
N PRO A 112 -9.98 -10.20 -1.68
CA PRO A 112 -10.67 -9.21 -0.89
C PRO A 112 -9.78 -8.65 0.25
N TRP A 113 -8.72 -9.36 0.61
CA TRP A 113 -7.82 -9.08 1.74
C TRP A 113 -6.49 -8.46 1.25
N ALA A 114 -5.86 -7.65 2.08
CA ALA A 114 -4.61 -6.96 1.75
C ALA A 114 -3.71 -6.87 2.99
N LEU A 115 -2.85 -5.84 3.02
CA LEU A 115 -1.86 -5.62 4.08
C LEU A 115 -2.47 -5.59 5.49
N ARG A 116 -3.63 -4.94 5.67
CA ARG A 116 -4.29 -4.86 6.98
C ARG A 116 -4.59 -6.25 7.53
N GLU A 117 -5.21 -7.10 6.73
CA GLU A 117 -5.55 -8.46 7.14
C GLU A 117 -4.28 -9.30 7.38
N GLY A 118 -3.26 -9.16 6.52
CA GLY A 118 -1.97 -9.84 6.71
C GLY A 118 -1.28 -9.47 8.02
N LEU A 119 -1.34 -8.20 8.43
CA LEU A 119 -0.79 -7.76 9.73
C LEU A 119 -1.58 -8.31 10.92
N ILE A 120 -2.92 -8.37 10.82
CA ILE A 120 -3.77 -8.94 11.86
C ILE A 120 -3.47 -10.42 12.04
N LEU A 121 -3.42 -11.19 10.94
CA LEU A 121 -3.10 -12.62 10.99
C LEU A 121 -1.73 -12.86 11.60
N ARG A 122 -0.70 -12.13 11.12
CA ARG A 122 0.66 -12.27 11.64
C ARG A 122 0.76 -11.98 13.14
N LYS A 123 -0.01 -11.01 13.65
CA LYS A 123 -0.10 -10.71 15.09
C LYS A 123 -0.68 -11.88 15.86
N LEU A 124 -1.79 -12.44 15.37
CA LEU A 124 -2.45 -13.57 16.01
C LEU A 124 -1.57 -14.82 16.00
N ASP A 125 -0.87 -15.10 14.90
CA ASP A 125 0.09 -16.21 14.82
C ASP A 125 1.22 -16.05 15.85
N SER A 126 1.77 -14.84 15.96
CA SER A 126 2.85 -14.54 16.90
C SER A 126 2.41 -14.67 18.37
N GLU A 127 1.17 -14.29 18.69
CA GLU A 127 0.59 -14.47 20.03
C GLU A 127 0.27 -15.95 20.33
N ALA A 128 -0.15 -16.71 19.32
CA ALA A 128 -0.39 -18.15 19.46
C ALA A 128 0.91 -18.94 19.65
N ASP A 129 1.98 -18.53 18.97
CA ASP A 129 3.29 -19.19 18.99
C ASP A 129 4.23 -18.67 20.10
N GLY A 130 3.81 -17.65 20.87
CA GLY A 130 4.61 -17.04 21.94
C GLY A 130 5.83 -16.24 21.45
N THR A 131 5.93 -15.95 20.16
CA THR A 131 7.00 -15.13 19.57
C THR A 131 6.57 -13.66 19.60
N ALA A 132 7.31 -12.81 20.31
CA ALA A 132 6.99 -11.38 20.34
C ALA A 132 7.22 -10.72 18.97
N LEU A 133 6.25 -9.94 18.50
CA LEU A 133 6.26 -9.30 17.17
C LEU A 133 7.40 -8.32 16.88
N ILE A 134 8.17 -7.94 17.89
CA ILE A 134 9.28 -6.99 17.78
C ILE A 134 10.34 -7.47 18.76
N GLU A 135 11.40 -8.11 18.29
CA GLU A 135 12.67 -7.98 18.99
C GLU A 135 13.00 -6.49 18.97
N SER A 136 12.92 -5.85 20.13
CA SER A 136 13.36 -4.47 20.33
C SER A 136 14.84 -4.40 19.99
N SER A 137 15.16 -4.23 18.72
CA SER A 137 16.49 -3.83 18.27
C SER A 137 16.76 -2.51 18.96
N SER A 138 17.59 -2.57 19.98
CA SER A 138 18.08 -1.42 20.74
C SER A 138 18.85 -0.50 19.80
N VAL A 139 18.13 0.37 19.10
CA VAL A 139 18.71 1.52 18.40
C VAL A 139 19.04 2.54 19.48
N HIS A 140 20.35 2.66 19.73
CA HIS A 140 20.95 3.62 20.62
C HIS A 140 20.74 5.04 20.07
N THR A 141 19.63 5.69 20.41
CA THR A 141 19.46 7.13 20.21
C THR A 141 19.88 7.84 21.49
N SER A 142 21.16 8.17 21.61
CA SER A 142 21.65 9.11 22.61
C SER A 142 21.12 10.51 22.29
N VAL A 143 20.03 10.91 22.93
CA VAL A 143 19.63 12.32 22.95
C VAL A 143 20.67 13.06 23.81
N ARG A 144 21.55 13.81 23.15
CA ARG A 144 22.50 14.73 23.80
C ARG A 144 21.68 15.77 24.57
N ALA A 145 21.73 15.71 25.90
CA ALA A 145 21.22 16.77 26.75
C ALA A 145 22.00 18.06 26.44
N VAL A 146 21.30 19.08 25.95
CA VAL A 146 21.81 20.45 25.89
C VAL A 146 21.96 20.94 27.32
N GLY A 147 23.22 21.15 27.73
CA GLY A 147 23.56 21.66 29.06
C GLY A 147 22.99 23.06 29.29
N GLY A 148 22.08 23.16 30.26
CA GLY A 148 21.75 24.42 30.94
C GLY A 148 22.41 24.41 32.31
N GLN A 149 23.40 25.28 32.49
CA GLN A 149 24.14 25.50 33.74
C GLN A 149 23.20 25.95 34.88
N PRO A 150 23.28 25.37 36.09
CA PRO A 150 22.60 25.94 37.25
C PRO A 150 23.42 27.14 37.77
N ALA A 151 22.79 28.31 37.74
CA ALA A 151 23.33 29.54 38.33
C ALA A 151 23.30 29.44 39.87
N ASP A 152 24.48 29.65 40.44
CA ASP A 152 24.76 29.70 41.87
C ASP A 152 23.98 30.85 42.54
N ARG A 153 23.04 30.50 43.44
CA ARG A 153 22.32 31.46 44.29
C ARG A 153 22.60 31.13 45.74
N ASN A 154 23.77 31.54 46.22
CA ASN A 154 24.02 31.63 47.66
C ASN A 154 24.83 32.90 47.98
N ALA A 155 24.12 34.03 48.02
CA ALA A 155 24.62 35.24 48.65
C ALA A 155 23.47 36.00 49.31
N ALA A 156 23.70 36.42 50.55
CA ALA A 156 22.91 37.34 51.36
C ALA A 156 21.60 36.82 51.99
N ASN A 157 21.73 36.14 53.14
CA ASN A 157 20.89 36.52 54.28
C ASN A 157 21.59 36.21 55.63
N ARG A 158 22.44 37.15 56.07
CA ARG A 158 22.88 37.25 57.46
C ARG A 158 22.50 38.64 57.96
N SER A 159 21.38 38.75 58.66
CA SER A 159 21.18 39.82 59.63
C SER A 159 20.43 39.25 60.83
N ARG A 160 21.18 39.02 61.91
CA ARG A 160 20.66 38.77 63.25
C ARG A 160 20.00 40.04 63.76
N GLY A 161 18.84 39.90 64.40
CA GLY A 161 18.33 40.92 65.30
C GLY A 161 19.12 40.96 66.61
N SER A 162 19.21 42.14 67.20
CA SER A 162 19.27 42.30 68.66
C SER A 162 18.34 43.45 69.07
N LYS A 163 17.44 43.13 70.00
CA LYS A 163 16.53 43.97 70.78
C LYS A 163 17.27 45.09 71.56
N PRO A 164 16.56 46.05 72.18
CA PRO A 164 15.75 45.83 73.40
C PRO A 164 14.23 45.71 73.16
#